data_AF-A0A1R3KBI6-F1
#
_entry.id   AF-A0A1R3KBI6-F1
#
_cell.length_a   1.000
_cell.length_b   1.000
_cell.length_c   1.000
_cell.angle_alpha   90.00
_cell.angle_beta   90.00
_cell.angle_gamma   90.00
#
_symmetry.space_group_name_H-M   'P 1'
#
loop_
_entity.id
_entity.type
_entity.pdbx_description
1 polymer ?
#
loop_
_entity_poly.entity_id
_entity_poly.type
_entity_poly.pdbx_seq_one_letter_code
_entity_poly.pdbx_strand_id
1 'polypeptide(L)'
;MSSSDSQKPVLKLVDSSLRLSVIPLSVATIWLTVTNKEDNSIYGEVKFSNFLGLKYMVCISAICAGYAFLAAVATWIRCLVTKAWLFFVSDQIIAYLMVTSGAAVMEIVHLAYNGDQKVTWSEACTSYGKFCNRMKVALILHAIVVCCFIVLAVISAYRVFSLFEPPLTSKDQLETERT
;
A
#
# COMPACT_ATOMS: atom_id res chain seq x y z
N MET A 1 9.47 -27.25 -19.01
CA MET A 1 10.12 -27.52 -17.71
C MET A 1 11.21 -26.49 -17.31
N SER A 2 11.80 -25.69 -18.21
CA SER A 2 12.98 -24.86 -17.91
C SER A 2 12.71 -23.42 -17.41
N SER A 3 11.61 -22.75 -17.78
CA SER A 3 11.37 -21.35 -17.38
C SER A 3 10.92 -21.20 -15.91
N SER A 4 10.15 -22.15 -15.38
CA SER A 4 9.50 -22.02 -14.07
C SER A 4 10.47 -22.11 -12.88
N ASP A 5 11.61 -22.80 -13.03
CA ASP A 5 12.54 -23.02 -11.90
C ASP A 5 13.50 -21.84 -11.67
N SER A 6 13.90 -21.11 -12.72
CA SER A 6 14.64 -19.84 -12.57
C SER A 6 13.77 -18.67 -12.07
N GLN A 7 12.44 -18.74 -12.23
CA GLN A 7 11.54 -17.67 -11.78
C GLN A 7 11.33 -17.63 -10.26
N LYS A 8 11.42 -18.78 -9.58
CA LYS A 8 11.21 -18.89 -8.12
C LYS A 8 12.19 -18.05 -7.28
N PRO A 9 13.51 -18.08 -7.50
CA PRO A 9 14.45 -17.26 -6.72
C PRO A 9 14.27 -15.75 -6.98
N VAL A 10 13.99 -15.35 -8.23
CA VAL A 10 13.74 -13.96 -8.60
C VAL A 10 12.47 -13.44 -7.90
N LEU A 11 11.38 -14.19 -7.93
CA LEU A 11 10.13 -13.81 -7.27
C LEU A 11 10.26 -13.68 -5.75
N LYS A 12 11.09 -14.52 -5.13
CA LYS A 12 11.43 -14.40 -3.70
C LYS A 12 12.26 -13.16 -3.41
N LEU A 13 13.26 -12.87 -4.23
CA LEU A 13 14.09 -11.68 -4.07
C LEU A 13 13.27 -10.39 -4.20
N VAL A 14 12.39 -10.32 -5.21
CA VAL A 14 11.50 -9.17 -5.43
C VAL A 14 10.54 -8.98 -4.25
N ASP A 15 9.87 -10.04 -3.79
CA ASP A 15 8.97 -10.01 -2.62
C ASP A 15 9.69 -9.53 -1.36
N SER A 16 10.87 -10.08 -1.05
CA SER A 16 11.67 -9.64 0.10
C SER A 16 12.16 -8.19 -0.03
N SER A 17 12.61 -7.78 -1.22
CA SER A 17 13.07 -6.41 -1.48
C SER A 17 11.93 -5.40 -1.32
N LEU A 18 10.76 -5.69 -1.87
CA LEU A 18 9.57 -4.85 -1.73
C LEU A 18 9.18 -4.69 -0.26
N ARG A 19 9.08 -5.79 0.50
CA ARG A 19 8.75 -5.76 1.94
C ARG A 19 9.75 -4.94 2.75
N LEU A 20 11.04 -5.01 2.42
CA LEU A 20 12.06 -4.20 3.08
C LEU A 20 11.96 -2.71 2.70
N SER A 21 11.69 -2.40 1.43
CA SER A 21 11.62 -1.04 0.92
C SER A 21 10.41 -0.24 1.44
N VAL A 22 9.27 -0.88 1.69
CA VAL A 22 8.05 -0.20 2.17
C VAL A 22 8.16 0.27 3.61
N ILE A 23 9.03 -0.32 4.43
CA ILE A 23 9.23 0.06 5.83
C ILE A 23 9.74 1.51 5.95
N PRO A 24 10.92 1.88 5.38
CA PRO A 24 11.42 3.26 5.47
C PRO A 24 10.50 4.26 4.76
N LEU A 25 9.83 3.87 3.65
CA LEU A 25 8.87 4.74 2.96
C LEU A 25 7.63 5.04 3.83
N SER A 26 7.11 4.02 4.53
CA SER A 26 6.00 4.18 5.48
C SER A 26 6.41 5.04 6.67
N VAL A 27 7.60 4.81 7.23
CA VAL A 27 8.15 5.64 8.32
C VAL A 27 8.32 7.09 7.88
N ALA A 28 8.85 7.34 6.68
CA ALA A 28 8.98 8.68 6.13
C ALA A 28 7.61 9.36 5.92
N THR A 29 6.62 8.63 5.41
CA THR A 29 5.23 9.11 5.26
C THR A 29 4.64 9.52 6.61
N ILE A 30 4.78 8.67 7.64
CA ILE A 30 4.33 8.95 9.00
C ILE A 30 5.03 10.18 9.56
N TRP A 31 6.36 10.21 9.48
CA TRP A 31 7.17 11.30 10.01
C TRP A 31 6.80 12.65 9.38
N LEU A 32 6.73 12.72 8.05
CA LEU A 32 6.35 13.94 7.34
C LEU A 32 4.95 14.40 7.73
N THR A 33 4.00 13.47 7.87
CA THR A 33 2.61 13.80 8.20
C THR A 33 2.46 14.24 9.65
N VAL A 34 2.98 13.48 10.62
CA VAL A 34 2.83 13.76 12.05
C VAL A 34 3.56 15.05 12.47
N THR A 35 4.68 15.36 11.83
CA THR A 35 5.41 16.61 12.09
C THR A 35 4.86 17.80 11.28
N ASN A 36 3.79 17.61 10.51
CA ASN A 36 3.20 18.66 9.70
C ASN A 36 2.32 19.58 10.55
N LYS A 37 2.79 20.81 10.70
CA LYS A 37 2.05 21.93 11.28
C LYS A 37 2.55 23.24 10.68
N GLU A 38 1.65 24.20 10.58
CA GLU A 38 1.94 25.55 10.12
C GLU A 38 1.04 26.55 10.85
N ASP A 39 1.60 27.67 11.26
CA ASP A 39 0.88 28.73 11.93
C ASP A 39 0.74 29.95 11.00
N ASN A 40 -0.41 30.59 11.06
CA ASN A 40 -0.72 31.78 10.27
C ASN A 40 -1.34 32.84 11.20
N SER A 41 -0.82 34.07 11.17
CA SER A 41 -1.26 35.13 12.08
C SER A 41 -2.71 35.58 11.89
N ILE A 42 -3.30 35.33 10.71
CA ILE A 42 -4.67 35.73 10.37
C ILE A 42 -5.65 34.57 10.63
N TYR A 43 -5.28 33.36 10.22
CA TYR A 43 -6.18 32.20 10.20
C TYR A 43 -5.93 31.19 11.33
N GLY A 44 -4.82 31.34 12.06
CA GLY A 44 -4.41 30.47 13.15
C GLY A 44 -3.62 29.23 12.70
N GLU A 45 -3.44 28.30 13.64
CA GLU A 45 -2.59 27.12 13.47
C GLU A 45 -3.34 25.95 12.84
N VAL A 46 -2.69 25.31 11.86
CA VAL A 46 -3.15 24.06 11.23
C VAL A 46 -2.16 22.94 11.53
N LYS A 47 -2.68 21.78 11.94
CA LYS A 47 -1.93 20.56 12.26
C LYS A 47 -2.51 19.36 11.54
N PHE A 48 -1.69 18.32 11.34
CA PHE A 48 -2.16 17.06 10.76
C PHE A 48 -3.35 16.46 11.54
N SER A 49 -3.37 16.64 12.86
CA SER A 49 -4.40 16.12 13.76
C SER A 49 -5.78 16.72 13.53
N ASN A 50 -5.88 17.85 12.82
CA ASN A 50 -7.15 18.47 12.47
C ASN A 50 -7.87 17.71 11.34
N PHE A 51 -7.16 16.91 10.55
CA PHE A 51 -7.72 16.20 9.41
C PHE A 51 -7.82 14.70 9.69
N LEU A 52 -9.05 14.18 9.66
CA LEU A 52 -9.29 12.74 9.87
C LEU A 52 -8.60 11.89 8.79
N GLY A 53 -8.57 12.35 7.54
CA GLY A 53 -7.88 11.64 6.44
C GLY A 53 -6.38 11.49 6.68
N LEU A 54 -5.70 12.52 7.20
CA LEU A 54 -4.27 12.43 7.54
C LEU A 54 -4.03 11.47 8.71
N LYS A 55 -4.86 11.51 9.74
CA LYS A 55 -4.79 10.55 10.86
C LYS A 55 -5.00 9.12 10.38
N TYR A 56 -5.94 8.92 9.46
CA TYR A 56 -6.23 7.62 8.88
C TYR A 56 -5.02 7.11 8.06
N MET A 57 -4.47 7.92 7.16
CA MET A 57 -3.28 7.57 6.37
C MET A 57 -2.06 7.24 7.25
N VAL A 58 -1.84 7.98 8.34
CA VAL A 58 -0.78 7.69 9.33
C VAL A 58 -1.01 6.35 10.02
N CYS A 59 -2.23 6.08 10.48
CA CYS A 59 -2.59 4.81 11.12
C CYS A 59 -2.34 3.62 10.18
N ILE A 60 -2.83 3.72 8.95
CA ILE A 60 -2.64 2.66 7.94
C ILE A 60 -1.16 2.49 7.58
N SER A 61 -0.40 3.58 7.45
CA SER A 61 1.05 3.51 7.18
C SER A 61 1.80 2.83 8.35
N ALA A 62 1.35 3.00 9.59
CA ALA A 62 1.93 2.32 10.76
C ALA A 62 1.61 0.82 10.77
N ILE A 63 0.35 0.45 10.48
CA ILE A 63 -0.06 -0.96 10.34
C ILE A 63 0.73 -1.63 9.20
N CYS A 64 0.88 -0.94 8.07
CA CYS A 64 1.66 -1.36 6.92
C CYS A 64 3.13 -1.63 7.29
N ALA A 65 3.80 -0.68 7.97
CA ALA A 65 5.18 -0.86 8.40
C ALA A 65 5.34 -2.07 9.34
N GLY A 66 4.44 -2.21 10.32
CA GLY A 66 4.42 -3.34 11.24
C GLY A 66 4.20 -4.68 10.52
N TYR A 67 3.24 -4.74 9.60
CA TYR A 67 2.97 -5.92 8.79
C TYR A 67 4.18 -6.27 7.91
N ALA A 68 4.76 -5.31 7.20
CA ALA A 68 5.91 -5.54 6.33
C ALA A 68 7.12 -6.08 7.10
N PHE A 69 7.38 -5.55 8.30
CA PHE A 69 8.42 -6.06 9.20
C PHE A 69 8.13 -7.51 9.64
N LEU A 70 6.93 -7.78 10.14
CA LEU A 70 6.53 -9.12 10.56
C LEU A 70 6.59 -10.13 9.40
N ALA A 71 6.13 -9.74 8.22
CA ALA A 71 6.18 -10.56 7.02
C ALA A 71 7.62 -10.85 6.60
N ALA A 72 8.51 -9.86 6.63
CA ALA A 72 9.94 -10.06 6.35
C ALA A 72 10.58 -11.06 7.32
N VAL A 73 10.32 -10.94 8.63
CA VAL A 73 10.81 -11.90 9.64
C VAL A 73 10.21 -13.29 9.42
N ALA A 74 8.90 -13.37 9.13
CA ALA A 74 8.21 -14.64 8.93
C ALA A 74 8.73 -15.42 7.73
N THR A 75 9.29 -14.78 6.70
CA THR A 75 9.93 -15.48 5.57
C THR A 75 11.15 -16.32 5.98
N TRP A 76 11.76 -16.03 7.13
CA TRP A 76 12.90 -16.79 7.67
C TRP A 76 12.45 -17.95 8.57
N ILE A 77 11.16 -18.01 8.93
CA ILE A 77 10.58 -19.03 9.80
C ILE A 77 9.80 -20.05 8.96
N ARG A 78 10.40 -21.22 8.72
CA ARG A 78 9.90 -22.26 7.79
C ARG A 78 8.45 -22.72 8.07
N CYS A 79 7.98 -22.68 9.33
CA CYS A 79 6.63 -23.06 9.72
C CYS A 79 5.53 -22.07 9.31
N LEU A 80 5.87 -20.79 9.07
CA LEU A 80 4.91 -19.78 8.65
C LEU A 80 4.81 -19.69 7.11
N VAL A 81 5.90 -20.00 6.42
CA VAL A 81 6.00 -20.00 4.94
C VAL A 81 5.02 -20.98 4.28
N THR A 82 4.62 -22.04 4.98
CA THR A 82 3.62 -23.01 4.49
C THR A 82 2.19 -22.46 4.39
N LYS A 83 1.90 -21.28 4.98
CA LYS A 83 0.57 -20.65 4.91
C LYS A 83 0.51 -19.55 3.84
N ALA A 84 0.69 -19.92 2.57
CA ALA A 84 0.64 -18.98 1.44
C ALA A 84 -0.64 -18.13 1.41
N TRP A 85 -1.78 -18.71 1.82
CA TRP A 85 -3.07 -18.02 1.91
C TRP A 85 -3.08 -16.86 2.92
N LEU A 86 -2.35 -16.99 4.04
CA LEU A 86 -2.28 -15.94 5.06
C LEU A 86 -1.58 -14.70 4.51
N PHE A 87 -0.45 -14.88 3.80
CA PHE A 87 0.25 -13.77 3.15
C PHE A 87 -0.61 -13.12 2.07
N PHE A 88 -1.27 -13.92 1.22
CA PHE A 88 -2.16 -13.39 0.19
C PHE A 88 -3.29 -12.53 0.76
N VAL A 89 -4.07 -13.06 1.72
CA VAL A 89 -5.18 -12.31 2.33
C VAL A 89 -4.68 -11.05 3.03
N SER A 90 -3.55 -11.14 3.74
CA SER A 90 -2.98 -10.00 4.45
C SER A 90 -2.45 -8.92 3.49
N ASP A 91 -1.73 -9.30 2.43
CA ASP A 91 -1.23 -8.39 1.40
C ASP A 91 -2.41 -7.67 0.72
N GLN A 92 -3.54 -8.36 0.45
CA GLN A 92 -4.75 -7.71 -0.10
C GLN A 92 -5.36 -6.71 0.86
N ILE A 93 -5.56 -7.09 2.12
CA ILE A 93 -6.16 -6.19 3.12
C ILE A 93 -5.32 -4.92 3.25
N ILE A 94 -3.99 -5.04 3.35
CA ILE A 94 -3.11 -3.87 3.44
C ILE A 94 -3.18 -3.03 2.16
N ALA A 95 -3.16 -3.65 0.97
CA ALA A 95 -3.27 -2.92 -0.29
C ALA A 95 -4.56 -2.08 -0.35
N TYR A 96 -5.70 -2.67 0.02
CA TYR A 96 -6.98 -1.95 0.05
C TYR A 96 -6.98 -0.80 1.06
N LEU A 97 -6.51 -1.03 2.29
CA LEU A 97 -6.43 0.01 3.31
C LEU A 97 -5.53 1.17 2.90
N MET A 98 -4.39 0.86 2.26
CA MET A 98 -3.48 1.87 1.73
C MET A 98 -4.17 2.72 0.66
N VAL A 99 -4.83 2.09 -0.32
CA VAL A 99 -5.57 2.79 -1.38
C VAL A 99 -6.66 3.70 -0.80
N THR A 100 -7.49 3.19 0.11
CA THR A 100 -8.59 3.98 0.69
C THR A 100 -8.07 5.16 1.53
N SER A 101 -6.99 4.96 2.29
CA SER A 101 -6.40 6.04 3.09
C SER A 101 -5.71 7.09 2.23
N GLY A 102 -5.02 6.68 1.16
CA GLY A 102 -4.46 7.58 0.16
C GLY A 102 -5.55 8.39 -0.55
N ALA A 103 -6.65 7.76 -0.95
CA ALA A 103 -7.78 8.45 -1.60
C ALA A 103 -8.38 9.53 -0.70
N ALA A 104 -8.58 9.25 0.60
CA ALA A 104 -9.07 10.24 1.55
C ALA A 104 -8.15 11.47 1.66
N VAL A 105 -6.83 11.28 1.61
CA VAL A 105 -5.87 12.39 1.65
C VAL A 105 -5.76 13.09 0.29
N MET A 106 -5.87 12.36 -0.83
CA MET A 106 -5.93 12.95 -2.18
C MET A 106 -7.08 13.95 -2.30
N GLU A 107 -8.26 13.62 -1.77
CA GLU A 107 -9.40 14.53 -1.75
C GLU A 107 -9.11 15.79 -0.93
N ILE A 108 -8.57 15.63 0.28
CA ILE A 108 -8.19 16.77 1.14
C ILE A 108 -7.16 17.65 0.45
N VAL A 109 -6.13 17.06 -0.16
CA VAL A 109 -5.11 17.79 -0.94
C VAL A 109 -5.78 18.53 -2.10
N HIS A 110 -6.66 17.86 -2.84
CA HIS A 110 -7.34 18.46 -3.98
C HIS A 110 -8.17 19.68 -3.58
N LEU A 111 -8.99 19.57 -2.54
CA LEU A 111 -9.79 20.67 -2.00
C LEU A 111 -8.90 21.78 -1.43
N ALA A 112 -7.80 21.43 -0.76
CA ALA A 112 -6.91 22.42 -0.18
C ALA A 112 -6.20 23.28 -1.25
N TYR A 113 -5.88 22.72 -2.43
CA TYR A 113 -5.22 23.43 -3.53
C TYR A 113 -6.18 24.10 -4.52
N ASN A 114 -7.40 23.59 -4.71
CA ASN A 114 -8.31 24.09 -5.75
C ASN A 114 -9.60 24.70 -5.18
N GLY A 115 -9.96 24.39 -3.94
CA GLY A 115 -11.29 24.68 -3.39
C GLY A 115 -12.41 23.96 -4.14
N ASP A 116 -13.66 24.33 -3.81
CA ASP A 116 -14.85 23.98 -4.58
C ASP A 116 -15.88 25.11 -4.46
N GLN A 117 -16.09 25.83 -5.57
CA GLN A 117 -17.01 26.96 -5.64
C GLN A 117 -18.47 26.55 -5.41
N LYS A 118 -18.88 25.33 -5.79
CA LYS A 118 -20.28 24.88 -5.70
C LYS A 118 -20.73 24.69 -4.26
N VAL A 119 -19.81 24.30 -3.38
CA VAL A 119 -20.06 24.12 -1.94
C VAL A 119 -19.40 25.21 -1.09
N THR A 120 -18.92 26.29 -1.72
CA THR A 120 -18.26 27.43 -1.04
C THR A 120 -17.03 27.03 -0.21
N TRP A 121 -16.30 26.00 -0.66
CA TRP A 121 -15.05 25.59 -0.03
C TRP A 121 -13.89 26.40 -0.59
N SER A 122 -13.21 27.18 0.25
CA SER A 122 -12.07 28.02 -0.14
C SER A 122 -10.77 27.22 -0.26
N GLU A 123 -9.90 27.62 -1.19
CA GLU A 123 -8.52 27.15 -1.22
C GLU A 123 -7.79 27.50 0.09
N ALA A 124 -7.04 26.55 0.65
CA ALA A 124 -6.26 26.74 1.87
C ALA A 124 -4.74 26.86 1.59
N CYS A 125 -4.24 26.26 0.52
CA CYS A 125 -2.80 26.17 0.26
C CYS A 125 -2.14 27.49 -0.12
N THR A 126 -2.90 28.48 -0.58
CA THR A 126 -2.41 29.86 -0.73
C THR A 126 -1.94 30.45 0.61
N SER A 127 -2.59 30.11 1.73
CA SER A 127 -2.23 30.57 3.08
C SER A 127 -1.34 29.60 3.88
N TYR A 128 -1.39 28.31 3.54
CA TYR A 128 -0.68 27.21 4.22
C TYR A 128 0.20 26.39 3.27
N GLY A 129 1.00 27.09 2.45
CA GLY A 129 1.76 26.46 1.37
C GLY A 129 2.78 25.42 1.85
N LYS A 130 3.41 25.63 3.01
CA LYS A 130 4.40 24.68 3.55
C LYS A 130 3.71 23.39 4.02
N PHE A 131 2.59 23.52 4.72
CA PHE A 131 1.75 22.41 5.18
C PHE A 131 1.26 21.60 3.99
N CYS A 132 0.73 22.27 2.97
CA CYS A 132 0.23 21.64 1.76
C CYS A 132 1.31 20.94 0.93
N ASN A 133 2.50 21.53 0.82
CA ASN A 133 3.60 20.89 0.11
C ASN A 133 4.08 19.64 0.84
N ARG A 134 4.20 19.68 2.18
CA ARG A 134 4.53 18.50 2.99
C ARG A 134 3.48 17.40 2.89
N MET A 135 2.19 17.76 2.94
CA MET A 135 1.09 16.82 2.75
C MET A 135 1.15 16.14 1.37
N LYS A 136 1.42 16.90 0.31
CA LYS A 136 1.59 16.37 -1.05
C LYS A 136 2.78 15.40 -1.15
N VAL A 137 3.92 15.73 -0.56
CA VAL A 137 5.09 14.83 -0.54
C VAL A 137 4.78 13.54 0.23
N ALA A 138 4.13 13.63 1.40
CA ALA A 138 3.72 12.45 2.16
C ALA A 138 2.78 11.55 1.34
N LEU A 139 1.87 12.15 0.58
CA LEU A 139 0.95 11.43 -0.28
C LEU A 139 1.64 10.72 -1.46
N ILE A 140 2.65 11.34 -2.05
CA ILE A 140 3.48 10.72 -3.09
C ILE A 140 4.22 9.50 -2.52
N LEU A 141 4.83 9.62 -1.33
CA LEU A 141 5.48 8.48 -0.67
C LEU A 141 4.48 7.36 -0.38
N HIS A 142 3.29 7.71 0.11
CA HIS A 142 2.21 6.75 0.36
C HIS A 142 1.77 6.04 -0.93
N ALA A 143 1.65 6.76 -2.04
CA ALA A 143 1.32 6.19 -3.34
C ALA A 143 2.39 5.21 -3.86
N ILE A 144 3.68 5.48 -3.61
CA ILE A 144 4.75 4.52 -3.92
C ILE A 144 4.55 3.23 -3.13
N VAL A 145 4.23 3.33 -1.83
CA VAL A 145 3.96 2.16 -0.98
C VAL A 145 2.73 1.39 -1.48
N VAL A 146 1.66 2.08 -1.89
CA VAL A 146 0.48 1.48 -2.53
C VAL A 146 0.90 0.65 -3.75
N CYS A 147 1.70 1.20 -4.66
CA CYS A 147 2.20 0.48 -5.83
C CYS A 147 2.99 -0.77 -5.44
N CYS A 148 3.87 -0.68 -4.43
CA CYS A 148 4.60 -1.83 -3.91
C CYS A 148 3.65 -2.92 -3.38
N PHE A 149 2.60 -2.55 -2.64
CA PHE A 149 1.61 -3.50 -2.13
C PHE A 149 0.75 -4.13 -3.21
N ILE A 150 0.43 -3.40 -4.29
CA ILE A 150 -0.25 -3.98 -5.46
C ILE A 150 0.64 -5.04 -6.13
N VAL A 151 1.96 -4.82 -6.21
CA VAL A 151 2.87 -5.83 -6.73
C VAL A 151 2.97 -7.04 -5.78
N LEU A 152 3.09 -6.81 -4.47
CA LEU A 152 3.10 -7.88 -3.46
C LEU A 152 1.82 -8.72 -3.50
N ALA A 153 0.67 -8.06 -3.61
CA ALA A 153 -0.65 -8.64 -3.82
C ALA A 153 -0.69 -9.61 -5.03
N VAL A 154 -0.17 -9.17 -6.17
CA VAL A 154 -0.10 -10.00 -7.39
C VAL A 154 0.85 -11.19 -7.20
N ILE A 155 2.01 -10.96 -6.59
CA ILE A 155 2.99 -12.01 -6.31
C ILE A 155 2.41 -13.08 -5.37
N SER A 156 1.73 -12.67 -4.29
CA SER A 156 1.13 -13.59 -3.33
C SER A 156 -0.05 -14.34 -3.92
N ALA A 157 -0.89 -13.67 -4.73
CA ALA A 157 -1.95 -14.33 -5.50
C ALA A 157 -1.37 -15.41 -6.44
N TYR A 158 -0.34 -15.07 -7.22
CA TYR A 158 0.30 -16.00 -8.13
C TYR A 158 0.85 -17.24 -7.40
N ARG A 159 1.53 -17.05 -6.26
CA ARG A 159 2.06 -18.16 -5.46
C ARG A 159 0.97 -19.09 -4.91
N VAL A 160 -0.19 -18.55 -4.55
CA VAL A 160 -1.31 -19.34 -4.08
C VAL A 160 -1.98 -20.08 -5.25
N PHE A 161 -2.32 -19.35 -6.32
CA PHE A 161 -3.12 -19.92 -7.40
C PHE A 161 -2.33 -20.91 -8.26
N SER A 162 -1.01 -20.78 -8.33
CA SER A 162 -0.15 -21.76 -9.00
C SER A 162 -0.06 -23.13 -8.30
N LEU A 163 -0.63 -23.27 -7.09
CA LEU A 163 -0.74 -24.57 -6.39
C LEU A 163 -1.90 -25.41 -6.90
N PHE A 164 -2.85 -24.83 -7.64
CA PHE A 164 -4.00 -25.55 -8.18
C PHE A 164 -3.72 -25.95 -9.63
N GLU A 165 -3.96 -27.21 -9.98
CA GLU A 165 -3.91 -27.66 -11.38
C GLU A 165 -4.88 -26.82 -12.25
N PRO A 166 -4.50 -26.47 -13.49
CA PRO A 166 -5.44 -25.88 -14.43
C PRO A 166 -6.57 -26.88 -14.73
N PRO A 167 -7.79 -26.40 -15.04
CA PRO A 167 -8.89 -27.28 -15.42
C PRO A 167 -8.50 -28.13 -16.63
N LEU A 168 -8.80 -29.43 -16.56
CA LEU A 168 -8.54 -30.37 -17.65
C LEU A 168 -9.23 -29.88 -18.93
N THR A 169 -8.51 -29.91 -20.04
CA THR A 169 -9.06 -29.53 -21.34
C THR A 169 -10.05 -30.60 -21.81
N SER A 170 -11.04 -30.25 -22.63
CA SER A 170 -12.02 -31.21 -23.17
C SER A 170 -11.38 -32.40 -23.91
N LYS A 171 -10.16 -32.22 -24.43
CA LYS A 171 -9.35 -33.29 -25.04
C LYS A 171 -8.85 -34.30 -24.00
N ASP A 172 -8.40 -33.84 -22.84
CA ASP A 172 -7.86 -34.68 -21.76
C ASP A 172 -8.99 -35.45 -21.05
N GLN A 173 -10.19 -34.85 -20.98
CA GLN A 173 -11.41 -35.52 -20.51
C GLN A 173 -11.78 -36.70 -21.40
N LEU A 174 -11.67 -36.54 -22.73
CA LEU A 174 -12.03 -37.55 -23.72
C LEU A 174 -11.03 -38.73 -23.79
N GLU A 175 -9.76 -38.48 -23.45
CA GLU A 175 -8.77 -39.55 -23.27
C GLU A 175 -9.01 -40.31 -21.96
N THR A 176 -9.35 -39.62 -20.87
CA THR A 176 -9.65 -40.26 -19.57
C THR A 176 -10.89 -41.15 -19.63
N GLU A 177 -11.91 -40.78 -20.43
CA GLU A 177 -13.12 -41.58 -20.62
C GLU A 177 -12.90 -42.81 -21.54
N ARG A 178 -11.83 -42.84 -22.35
CA ARG A 178 -11.51 -43.96 -23.25
C ARG A 178 -10.64 -45.06 -22.62
N THR A 179 -10.03 -44.80 -21.48
CA THR A 179 -9.25 -45.77 -20.67
C THR A 179 -10.09 -46.36 -19.56
#